data_AF-W5YV90-F1
#
_entry.id   AF-W5YV90-F1
#
_cell.length_a   1.000
_cell.length_b   1.000
_cell.length_c   1.000
_cell.angle_alpha   90.00
_cell.angle_beta   90.00
_cell.angle_gamma   90.00
#
_symmetry.space_group_name_H-M   'P 1'
#
loop_
_entity.id
_entity.type
_entity.pdbx_description
1 polymer ?
#
loop_
_entity_poly.entity_id
_entity_poly.type
_entity_poly.pdbx_seq_one_letter_code
_entity_poly.pdbx_strand_id
1 'polypeptide(L)'
;MATYDFVFSSLGLEDWCSDGQSDAPMSMAALLQKTKGTDAEAESLWDLPFPSMDALNESCAAFPKSRELTKGLEEGFLSIKDSLSVVLDPLTQPLSWFLDGTLYGMLNTPGGS
;
A
#
# COMPACT_ATOMS: atom_id res chain seq x y z
N MET A 1 -9.57 18.85 17.42
CA MET A 1 -9.95 18.59 16.02
C MET A 1 -8.72 18.05 15.33
N ALA A 2 -8.83 16.88 14.73
CA ALA A 2 -7.70 16.29 13.99
C ALA A 2 -7.38 17.15 12.77
N THR A 3 -6.10 17.23 12.40
CA THR A 3 -5.62 18.11 11.32
C THR A 3 -6.25 17.82 9.96
N TYR A 4 -6.77 16.60 9.77
CA TYR A 4 -7.34 16.14 8.50
C TYR A 4 -8.87 15.90 8.55
N ASP A 5 -9.55 16.30 9.63
CA ASP A 5 -11.02 16.17 9.76
C ASP A 5 -11.78 16.88 8.62
N PHE A 6 -11.25 18.03 8.19
CA PHE A 6 -11.75 18.79 7.03
C PHE A 6 -11.64 18.00 5.70
N VAL A 7 -10.62 17.15 5.55
CA VAL A 7 -10.44 16.34 4.34
C VAL A 7 -11.53 15.28 4.24
N PHE A 8 -11.86 14.62 5.35
CA PHE A 8 -12.91 13.60 5.35
C PHE A 8 -14.31 14.21 5.18
N SER A 9 -14.57 15.36 5.80
CA SER A 9 -15.85 16.07 5.64
C SER A 9 -16.03 16.67 4.25
N SER A 10 -15.00 17.29 3.67
CA SER A 10 -15.09 17.84 2.30
C SER A 10 -15.33 16.79 1.23
N LEU A 11 -14.81 15.57 1.41
CA LEU A 11 -15.06 14.44 0.51
C LEU A 11 -16.38 13.70 0.84
N GLY A 12 -16.98 13.98 2.00
CA GLY A 12 -18.17 13.31 2.51
C GLY A 12 -17.92 11.85 2.89
N LEU A 13 -16.79 11.59 3.55
CA LEU A 13 -16.39 10.28 4.11
C LEU A 13 -16.66 10.17 5.62
N GLU A 14 -17.40 11.10 6.21
CA GLU A 14 -17.72 11.10 7.65
C GLU A 14 -18.43 9.82 8.11
N ASP A 15 -19.37 9.29 7.30
CA ASP A 15 -20.06 8.02 7.57
C ASP A 15 -19.09 6.83 7.52
N TRP A 16 -18.14 6.83 6.55
CA TRP A 16 -17.11 5.80 6.45
C TRP A 16 -16.18 5.80 7.68
N CYS A 17 -15.84 6.98 8.17
CA CYS A 17 -14.98 7.15 9.34
C CYS A 17 -15.66 6.83 10.67
N SER A 18 -16.98 7.02 10.77
CA SER A 18 -17.74 6.82 12.00
C SER A 18 -18.26 5.40 12.19
N ASP A 19 -18.66 4.71 11.12
CA ASP A 19 -19.33 3.41 11.27
C ASP A 19 -18.36 2.22 11.22
N GLY A 20 -17.18 2.35 10.57
CA GLY A 20 -16.24 1.22 10.37
C GLY A 20 -16.84 -0.01 9.65
N GLN A 21 -18.12 0.04 9.33
CA GLN A 21 -18.97 -0.90 8.62
C GLN A 21 -19.74 -0.06 7.60
N SER A 22 -19.22 0.02 6.39
CA SER A 22 -20.04 0.45 5.26
C SER A 22 -20.05 -0.67 4.24
N ASP A 23 -21.26 -1.00 3.78
CA ASP A 23 -21.50 -1.81 2.59
C ASP A 23 -20.63 -1.26 1.47
N ALA A 24 -19.66 -2.07 1.03
CA ALA A 24 -18.66 -1.89 -0.03
C ALA A 24 -18.23 -0.43 -0.36
N PRO A 25 -16.92 -0.10 -0.32
CA PRO A 25 -16.46 1.24 -0.69
C PRO A 25 -16.95 1.62 -2.09
N MET A 26 -17.46 2.86 -2.22
CA MET A 26 -17.88 3.41 -3.51
C MET A 26 -16.78 3.16 -4.55
N SER A 27 -17.17 2.69 -5.74
CA SER A 27 -16.20 2.46 -6.82
C SER A 27 -15.41 3.74 -7.11
N MET A 28 -14.15 3.62 -7.48
CA MET A 28 -13.31 4.77 -7.89
C MET A 28 -13.99 5.61 -8.98
N ALA A 29 -14.77 4.98 -9.85
CA ALA A 29 -15.57 5.68 -10.87
C ALA A 29 -16.65 6.58 -10.26
N ALA A 30 -17.33 6.13 -9.21
CA ALA A 30 -18.33 6.93 -8.48
C ALA A 30 -17.67 8.09 -7.72
N LEU A 31 -16.49 7.86 -7.13
CA LEU A 31 -15.71 8.91 -6.48
C LEU A 31 -15.27 9.99 -7.47
N LEU A 32 -14.72 9.59 -8.61
CA LEU A 32 -14.29 10.51 -9.67
C LEU A 32 -15.45 11.31 -10.28
N GLN A 33 -16.64 10.72 -10.38
CA GLN A 33 -17.82 11.44 -10.86
C GLN A 33 -18.31 12.48 -9.85
N LYS A 34 -18.24 12.17 -8.54
CA LYS A 34 -18.62 13.10 -7.47
C LYS A 34 -17.67 14.29 -7.38
N THR A 35 -16.36 14.08 -7.59
CA THR A 35 -15.36 15.15 -7.56
C THR A 35 -15.35 16.02 -8.83
N LYS A 36 -15.85 15.50 -9.96
CA LYS A 36 -15.88 16.22 -11.25
C LYS A 36 -16.81 17.44 -11.30
N GLY A 37 -17.68 17.61 -10.30
CA GLY A 37 -18.58 18.77 -10.18
C GLY A 37 -18.11 19.83 -9.18
N THR A 38 -17.00 19.58 -8.49
CA THR A 38 -16.49 20.41 -7.40
C THR A 38 -15.13 20.97 -7.78
N ASP A 39 -15.10 21.86 -8.77
CA ASP A 39 -13.99 22.80 -9.01
C ASP A 39 -13.94 23.85 -7.87
N ALA A 40 -13.99 23.40 -6.62
CA ALA A 40 -13.51 24.19 -5.50
C ALA A 40 -11.99 24.08 -5.55
N GLU A 41 -11.31 25.22 -5.76
CA GLU A 41 -9.87 25.35 -5.81
C GLU A 41 -9.17 24.33 -4.90
N ALA A 42 -8.44 23.39 -5.51
CA ALA A 42 -7.60 22.44 -4.80
C ALA A 42 -6.36 23.13 -4.16
N GLU A 43 -6.45 24.43 -3.86
CA GLU A 43 -5.40 25.23 -3.22
C GLU A 43 -5.11 24.76 -1.79
N SER A 44 -5.98 23.97 -1.15
CA SER A 44 -5.69 23.46 0.19
C SER A 44 -4.99 22.10 0.20
N LEU A 45 -5.23 21.20 -0.77
CA LEU A 45 -4.73 19.81 -0.64
C LEU A 45 -3.25 19.65 -0.99
N TRP A 46 -2.72 20.49 -1.88
CA TRP A 46 -1.31 20.46 -2.29
C TRP A 46 -0.37 21.21 -1.35
N ASP A 47 -0.90 22.16 -0.58
CA ASP A 47 -0.18 22.90 0.48
C ASP A 47 -0.24 22.22 1.84
N LEU A 48 -1.05 21.16 1.99
CA LEU A 48 -1.06 20.36 3.22
C LEU A 48 0.24 19.54 3.31
N PRO A 49 0.88 19.49 4.49
CA PRO A 49 2.01 18.61 4.69
C PRO A 49 1.56 17.16 4.41
N PHE A 50 2.44 16.37 3.80
CA PHE A 50 2.13 14.99 3.46
C PHE A 50 1.67 14.21 4.71
N PRO A 51 0.43 13.69 4.73
CA PRO A 51 -0.10 13.03 5.91
C PRO A 51 0.61 11.69 6.15
N SER A 52 1.06 11.45 7.38
CA SER A 52 1.33 10.08 7.81
C SER A 52 0.01 9.34 7.98
N MET A 53 0.00 8.02 7.76
CA MET A 53 -1.19 7.21 7.97
C MET A 53 -1.71 7.29 9.41
N ASP A 54 -0.81 7.46 10.39
CA ASP A 54 -1.21 7.64 11.79
C ASP A 54 -1.96 8.97 12.01
N ALA A 55 -1.60 10.04 11.29
CA ALA A 55 -2.33 11.31 11.36
C ALA A 55 -3.70 11.25 10.66
N LEU A 56 -3.84 10.39 9.64
CA LEU A 56 -5.15 10.07 9.04
C LEU A 56 -6.00 9.18 9.95
N ASN A 57 -5.39 8.21 10.63
CA ASN A 57 -6.10 7.38 11.62
C ASN A 57 -6.66 8.22 12.79
N GLU A 58 -5.95 9.26 13.22
CA GLU A 58 -6.42 10.18 14.28
C GLU A 58 -7.68 10.98 13.88
N SER A 59 -7.85 11.23 12.58
CA SER A 59 -9.04 11.90 12.02
C SER A 59 -10.13 10.91 11.61
N CYS A 60 -9.77 9.68 11.29
CA CYS A 60 -10.67 8.66 10.79
C CYS A 60 -10.26 7.27 11.30
N ALA A 61 -10.99 6.74 12.28
CA ALA A 61 -10.64 5.46 12.91
C ALA A 61 -10.71 4.26 11.95
N ALA A 62 -11.47 4.38 10.84
CA ALA A 62 -11.53 3.38 9.78
C ALA A 62 -10.21 3.28 8.97
N PHE A 63 -9.39 4.32 8.96
CA PHE A 63 -8.10 4.32 8.29
C PHE A 63 -7.06 3.62 9.19
N PRO A 64 -6.41 2.52 8.78
CA PRO A 64 -5.51 1.79 9.67
C PRO A 64 -4.22 2.56 9.97
N LYS A 65 -3.60 2.25 11.11
CA LYS A 65 -2.27 2.81 11.47
C LYS A 65 -1.18 2.26 10.58
N SER A 66 -0.11 3.03 10.37
CA SER A 66 1.03 2.63 9.53
C SER A 66 1.59 1.28 10.00
N ARG A 67 1.73 1.13 11.32
CA ARG A 67 2.29 -0.08 11.96
C ARG A 67 1.41 -1.31 11.79
N GLU A 68 0.09 -1.13 11.84
CA GLU A 68 -0.86 -2.23 11.71
C GLU A 68 -0.92 -2.72 10.27
N LEU A 69 -0.85 -1.80 9.30
CA LEU A 69 -0.72 -2.20 7.89
C LEU A 69 0.58 -2.94 7.60
N THR A 70 1.72 -2.46 8.12
CA THR A 70 2.99 -3.17 7.93
C THR A 70 2.93 -4.57 8.51
N LYS A 71 2.42 -4.72 9.75
CA LYS A 71 2.25 -6.05 10.37
C LYS A 71 1.27 -6.93 9.61
N GLY A 72 0.13 -6.39 9.17
CA GLY A 72 -0.85 -7.13 8.39
C GLY A 72 -0.29 -7.58 7.04
N LEU A 73 0.58 -6.79 6.42
CA LEU A 73 1.27 -7.19 5.19
C LEU A 73 2.32 -8.28 5.45
N GLU A 74 3.08 -8.19 6.53
CA GLU A 74 4.03 -9.23 6.94
C GLU A 74 3.32 -10.55 7.23
N GLU A 75 2.26 -10.52 8.05
CA GLU A 75 1.45 -11.68 8.39
C GLU A 75 0.73 -12.24 7.16
N GLY A 76 0.18 -11.36 6.32
CA GLY A 76 -0.44 -11.72 5.05
C GLY A 76 0.55 -12.41 4.10
N PHE A 77 1.75 -11.84 3.93
CA PHE A 77 2.80 -12.44 3.13
C PHE A 77 3.22 -13.81 3.69
N LEU A 78 3.44 -13.92 5.00
CA LEU A 78 3.80 -15.20 5.63
C LEU A 78 2.70 -16.26 5.43
N SER A 79 1.43 -15.86 5.48
CA SER A 79 0.30 -16.79 5.30
C SER A 79 0.21 -17.37 3.89
N ILE A 80 0.60 -16.60 2.87
CA ILE A 80 0.55 -17.03 1.47
C ILE A 80 1.91 -17.48 0.92
N LYS A 81 3.00 -17.25 1.67
CA LYS A 81 4.39 -17.49 1.26
C LYS A 81 4.54 -18.86 0.61
N ASP A 82 4.05 -19.91 1.27
CA ASP A 82 4.23 -21.27 0.79
C ASP A 82 3.42 -21.53 -0.49
N SER A 83 2.23 -20.94 -0.62
CA SER A 83 1.42 -21.02 -1.85
C SER A 83 2.07 -20.24 -3.00
N LEU A 84 2.68 -19.09 -2.70
CA LEU A 84 3.44 -18.30 -3.68
C LEU A 84 4.69 -19.05 -4.14
N SER A 85 5.43 -19.68 -3.21
CA SER A 85 6.62 -20.49 -3.50
C SER A 85 6.33 -21.68 -4.40
N VAL A 86 5.15 -22.31 -4.32
CA VAL A 86 4.77 -23.40 -5.25
C VAL A 86 4.81 -22.95 -6.72
N VAL A 87 4.51 -21.68 -7.00
CA VAL A 87 4.52 -21.12 -8.36
C VAL A 87 5.87 -20.46 -8.67
N LEU A 88 6.42 -19.73 -7.71
CA LEU A 88 7.64 -18.93 -7.90
C LEU A 88 8.91 -19.77 -7.87
N ASP A 89 9.00 -20.82 -7.06
CA ASP A 89 10.22 -21.63 -6.93
C ASP A 89 10.53 -22.37 -8.25
N PRO A 90 9.59 -23.03 -8.94
CA PRO A 90 9.88 -23.66 -10.24
C PRO A 90 10.32 -22.67 -11.31
N LEU A 91 9.86 -21.41 -11.24
CA LEU A 91 10.25 -20.35 -12.17
C LEU A 91 11.63 -19.76 -11.84
N THR A 92 11.99 -19.70 -10.56
CA THR A 92 13.23 -19.04 -10.08
C THR A 92 14.42 -19.98 -9.88
N GLN A 93 14.18 -21.28 -9.63
CA GLN A 93 15.23 -22.31 -9.53
C GLN A 93 16.16 -22.45 -10.76
N PRO A 94 15.69 -22.37 -12.02
CA PRO A 94 16.62 -22.40 -13.15
C PRO A 94 17.52 -21.16 -13.20
N LEU A 95 17.01 -20.01 -12.73
CA LEU A 95 17.79 -18.78 -12.65
C LEU A 95 18.86 -18.86 -11.56
N SER A 96 18.55 -19.46 -10.40
CA SER A 96 19.55 -19.63 -9.33
C SER A 96 20.69 -20.55 -9.76
N TRP A 97 20.41 -21.64 -10.46
CA TRP A 97 21.46 -22.51 -11.00
C TRP A 97 22.37 -21.78 -12.00
N PHE A 98 21.78 -20.93 -12.85
CA PHE A 98 22.57 -20.11 -13.78
C PHE A 98 23.47 -19.12 -13.04
N LEU A 99 22.94 -18.40 -12.05
CA LEU A 99 23.69 -17.45 -11.24
C LEU A 99 24.82 -18.13 -10.45
N ASP A 100 24.56 -19.28 -9.82
CA ASP A 100 25.57 -20.07 -9.12
C ASP A 100 26.66 -20.58 -10.08
N GLY A 101 26.27 -20.99 -11.29
CA GLY A 101 27.22 -21.37 -12.34
C GLY A 101 28.13 -20.21 -12.77
N THR A 102 27.59 -19.00 -12.88
CA THR A 102 28.40 -17.81 -13.20
C THR A 102 29.34 -17.41 -12.07
N LEU A 103 28.88 -17.47 -10.82
CA LEU A 103 29.70 -17.21 -9.64
C LEU A 103 30.82 -18.25 -9.51
N TYR A 104 30.49 -19.53 -9.66
CA TYR A 104 31.48 -20.60 -9.64
C TYR A 104 32.53 -20.42 -10.74
N GLY A 105 32.08 -20.09 -11.95
CA GLY A 105 32.94 -19.78 -13.09
C GLY A 105 33.92 -18.67 -12.78
N MET A 106 33.45 -17.51 -12.30
CA MET A 106 34.31 -16.38 -11.94
C MET A 106 35.28 -16.69 -10.79
N LEU A 107 34.84 -17.41 -9.76
CA LEU A 107 35.67 -17.71 -8.58
C LEU A 107 36.69 -18.82 -8.83
N ASN A 108 36.43 -19.74 -9.77
CA ASN A 108 37.30 -20.90 -10.05
C ASN A 108 38.02 -20.81 -11.40
N THR A 109 37.77 -19.78 -12.21
CA THR A 109 38.65 -19.50 -13.36
C THR A 109 40.02 -19.05 -12.87
N PRO A 110 41.12 -19.70 -13.29
CA PRO A 110 42.47 -19.27 -12.99
C PRO A 110 42.78 -18.02 -13.81
N GLY A 111 42.46 -16.84 -13.26
CA GLY A 111 42.68 -15.55 -13.91
C GLY A 111 42.06 -14.32 -13.24
N GLY A 112 41.34 -14.48 -12.12
CA GLY A 112 40.81 -13.37 -11.33
C GLY A 112 41.78 -12.86 -10.26
N SER A 113 42.83 -12.16 -10.70
CA SER A 113 43.66 -11.25 -9.90
C SER A 113 43.83 -9.95 -10.68
#